data_AF-A0A4Y2KIB2-F1
#
_entry.id   AF-A0A4Y2KIB2-F1
#
_cell.length_a   1.000
_cell.length_b   1.000
_cell.length_c   1.000
_cell.angle_alpha   90.00
_cell.angle_beta   90.00
_cell.angle_gamma   90.00
#
_symmetry.space_group_name_H-M   'P 1'
#
loop_
_entity.id
_entity.type
_entity.pdbx_description
1 polymer ?
#
loop_
_entity_poly.entity_id
_entity_poly.type
_entity_poly.pdbx_seq_one_letter_code
_entity_poly.pdbx_strand_id
1 'polypeptide(L)'
;MLLPDKTAMFKDEECRGGKQSKVRLTVLLAANEDGSENLPPLVIGRSEKPRCCGKVKPFLFKYKANGKAWMTSETFGDWLKFIEKSMRVKNRKIILFIDNCCA
;
A
#
# COMPACT_ATOMS: atom_id res chain seq x y z
N MET A 1 -6.18 27.54 -31.99
CA MET A 1 -6.01 27.62 -30.53
C MET A 1 -6.25 26.22 -29.97
N LEU A 2 -5.18 25.46 -29.72
CA LEU A 2 -5.28 24.07 -29.22
C LEU A 2 -5.41 24.11 -27.70
N LEU A 3 -6.60 23.80 -27.20
CA LEU A 3 -6.81 23.54 -25.77
C LEU A 3 -6.24 22.15 -25.43
N PRO A 4 -5.55 21.98 -24.28
CA PRO A 4 -5.11 20.66 -23.86
C PRO A 4 -6.29 19.84 -23.33
N ASP A 5 -6.54 18.71 -23.97
CA ASP A 5 -7.63 17.76 -23.70
C ASP A 5 -7.36 16.81 -22.50
N LYS A 6 -6.29 17.08 -21.73
CA LYS A 6 -5.88 16.25 -20.59
C LYS A 6 -5.48 17.15 -19.44
N THR A 7 -6.27 17.11 -18.38
CA THR A 7 -5.93 17.68 -17.07
C THR A 7 -4.76 16.88 -16.48
N ALA A 8 -3.53 17.29 -16.79
CA ALA A 8 -2.38 16.98 -15.96
C ALA A 8 -2.46 17.90 -14.74
N MET A 9 -2.72 17.33 -13.57
CA MET A 9 -2.79 18.09 -12.32
C MET A 9 -1.40 18.63 -11.96
N PHE A 10 -1.35 19.89 -11.55
CA PHE A 10 -0.13 20.52 -11.08
C PHE A 10 0.23 20.03 -9.67
N LYS A 11 1.53 20.03 -9.38
CA LYS A 11 2.05 19.96 -8.02
C LYS A 11 1.48 21.19 -7.29
N ASP A 12 0.84 20.97 -6.14
CA ASP A 12 0.28 21.98 -5.21
C ASP A 12 -1.21 22.40 -5.38
N GLU A 13 -2.03 21.68 -6.16
CA GLU A 13 -3.50 21.89 -6.15
C GLU A 13 -4.22 21.00 -5.12
N GLU A 14 -4.97 21.62 -4.19
CA GLU A 14 -5.87 20.90 -3.28
C GLU A 14 -7.04 20.27 -4.04
N CYS A 15 -7.05 18.93 -4.12
CA CYS A 15 -8.13 18.16 -4.73
C CYS A 15 -9.37 18.11 -3.83
N ARG A 16 -10.11 19.22 -3.72
CA ARG A 16 -11.39 19.28 -2.99
C ARG A 16 -12.55 18.90 -3.91
N GLY A 17 -13.09 17.69 -3.71
CA GLY A 17 -14.23 17.17 -4.47
C GLY A 17 -13.88 16.59 -5.85
N GLY A 18 -14.81 15.83 -6.43
CA GLY A 18 -14.62 15.19 -7.75
C GLY A 18 -14.08 13.75 -7.72
N LYS A 19 -13.83 13.18 -8.89
CA LYS A 19 -13.42 11.76 -9.05
C LYS A 19 -12.00 11.50 -8.52
N GLN A 20 -11.11 12.49 -8.64
CA GLN A 20 -9.72 12.37 -8.23
C GLN A 20 -9.55 12.44 -6.70
N SER A 21 -10.36 13.26 -6.00
CA SER A 21 -10.35 13.31 -4.54
C SER A 21 -10.81 12.00 -3.88
N LYS A 22 -11.40 11.08 -4.65
CA LYS A 22 -11.83 9.74 -4.21
C LYS A 22 -10.81 8.65 -4.52
N VAL A 23 -9.70 8.98 -5.19
CA VAL A 23 -8.61 8.02 -5.41
C VAL A 23 -7.93 7.77 -4.07
N ARG A 24 -7.89 6.50 -3.67
CA ARG A 24 -7.28 6.05 -2.42
C ARG A 24 -6.17 5.06 -2.72
N LEU A 25 -5.09 5.19 -1.97
CA LEU A 25 -4.00 4.23 -1.91
C LEU A 25 -3.71 4.00 -0.43
N THR A 26 -3.89 2.77 0.03
CA THR A 26 -3.57 2.40 1.42
C THR A 26 -2.22 1.71 1.42
N VAL A 27 -1.36 2.06 2.37
CA VAL A 27 -0.04 1.44 2.52
C VAL A 27 0.10 0.95 3.95
N LEU A 28 0.41 -0.34 4.10
CA LEU A 28 0.85 -0.91 5.37
C LEU A 28 2.38 -0.90 5.36
N LEU A 29 2.93 -0.23 6.38
CA LEU A 29 4.34 -0.18 6.69
C LEU A 29 4.58 -0.86 8.04
N ALA A 30 5.70 -1.54 8.18
CA ALA A 30 6.11 -2.15 9.43
C ALA A 30 7.63 -2.13 9.51
N ALA A 31 8.13 -1.75 10.67
CA ALA A 31 9.55 -1.67 10.99
C ALA A 31 9.80 -2.25 12.38
N ASN A 32 11.05 -2.55 12.69
CA ASN A 32 11.46 -2.78 14.08
C ASN A 32 11.54 -1.45 14.85
N GLU A 33 11.74 -1.55 16.16
CA GLU A 33 11.70 -0.41 17.09
C GLU A 33 12.71 0.69 16.75
N ASP A 34 13.94 0.32 16.42
CA ASP A 34 15.02 1.25 16.08
C ASP A 34 15.01 1.68 14.59
N GLY A 35 14.09 1.13 13.80
CA GLY A 35 13.97 1.40 12.36
C GLY A 35 15.08 0.83 11.47
N SER A 36 15.99 0.01 12.02
CA SER A 36 17.10 -0.58 11.25
C SER A 36 16.65 -1.65 10.26
N GLU A 37 15.49 -2.27 10.49
CA GLU A 37 14.87 -3.24 9.60
C GLU A 37 13.44 -2.84 9.25
N ASN A 38 13.18 -2.72 7.94
CA ASN A 38 11.85 -2.47 7.41
C ASN A 38 11.33 -3.71 6.68
N LEU A 39 10.08 -4.07 6.94
CA LEU A 39 9.39 -5.12 6.19
C LEU A 39 8.94 -4.57 4.82
N PRO A 40 8.88 -5.42 3.78
CA PRO A 40 8.36 -5.00 2.48
C PRO A 40 6.95 -4.39 2.64
N PRO A 41 6.74 -3.16 2.16
CA PRO A 41 5.43 -2.52 2.23
C PRO A 41 4.34 -3.35 1.55
N LEU A 42 3.13 -3.28 2.07
CA LEU A 42 1.94 -3.75 1.36
C LEU A 42 1.14 -2.55 0.88
N VAL A 43 0.99 -2.44 -0.43
CA VAL A 43 0.25 -1.39 -1.11
C VAL A 43 -1.10 -1.93 -1.56
N ILE A 44 -2.17 -1.22 -1.23
CA ILE A 44 -3.55 -1.57 -1.62
C ILE A 44 -4.10 -0.43 -2.46
N GLY A 45 -4.42 -0.73 -3.72
CA GLY A 45 -5.06 0.22 -4.63
C GLY A 45 -6.37 -0.31 -5.18
N ARG A 46 -7.01 0.48 -6.03
CA ARG A 46 -8.30 0.11 -6.64
C ARG A 46 -8.18 -0.86 -7.82
N SER A 47 -7.13 -0.71 -8.63
CA SER A 47 -6.99 -1.43 -9.90
C SER A 47 -6.05 -2.61 -9.71
N GLU A 48 -6.35 -3.77 -10.28
CA GLU A 48 -5.42 -4.92 -10.27
C GLU A 48 -4.08 -4.62 -10.92
N LYS A 49 -4.08 -3.79 -11.97
CA LYS A 49 -2.88 -3.43 -12.73
C LYS A 49 -2.79 -1.90 -12.84
N PRO A 50 -2.32 -1.22 -11.79
CA PRO A 50 -2.18 0.23 -11.84
C PRO A 50 -1.15 0.63 -12.91
N ARG A 51 -1.56 1.55 -13.80
CA ARG A 51 -0.74 2.00 -14.95
C ARG A 51 0.62 2.59 -14.52
N CYS A 52 0.71 3.17 -13.33
CA CYS A 52 1.96 3.72 -12.79
C CYS A 52 2.96 2.64 -12.33
N CYS A 53 2.51 1.41 -12.05
CA CYS A 53 3.38 0.36 -11.52
C CYS A 53 3.91 -0.61 -12.60
N GLY A 54 3.66 -0.34 -13.89
CA GLY A 54 4.01 -1.27 -14.98
C GLY A 54 5.50 -1.60 -15.13
N LYS A 55 6.39 -0.80 -14.53
CA LYS A 55 7.86 -1.00 -14.56
C LYS A 55 8.48 -1.21 -13.17
N VAL A 56 7.66 -1.35 -12.12
CA VAL A 56 8.16 -1.40 -10.75
C VAL A 56 8.54 -2.83 -10.39
N LYS A 57 9.71 -3.01 -9.77
CA LYS A 57 10.22 -4.34 -9.40
C LYS A 57 9.26 -5.00 -8.39
N PRO A 58 8.77 -6.23 -8.64
CA PRO A 58 7.82 -6.92 -7.75
C PRO A 58 8.32 -7.17 -6.32
N PHE A 59 9.63 -7.11 -6.10
CA PHE A 59 10.25 -7.30 -4.79
C PHE A 59 10.16 -6.06 -3.88
N LEU A 60 9.98 -4.85 -4.44
CA LEU A 60 10.02 -3.61 -3.65
C LEU A 60 8.84 -3.45 -2.70
N PHE A 61 7.69 -4.00 -3.06
CA PHE A 61 6.48 -4.02 -2.24
C PHE A 61 5.53 -5.08 -2.75
N LYS A 62 4.61 -5.49 -1.89
CA LYS A 62 3.46 -6.29 -2.29
C LYS A 62 2.32 -5.39 -2.72
N TYR A 63 1.56 -5.83 -3.72
CA TYR A 63 0.39 -5.10 -4.21
C TYR A 63 -0.86 -5.97 -4.12
N LYS A 64 -1.96 -5.41 -3.60
CA LYS A 64 -3.29 -6.01 -3.65
C LYS A 64 -4.30 -5.00 -4.17
N ALA A 65 -5.24 -5.46 -5.00
CA ALA A 65 -6.33 -4.62 -5.46
C ALA A 65 -7.60 -4.87 -4.64
N ASN A 66 -8.29 -3.79 -4.29
CA ASN A 66 -9.57 -3.80 -3.62
C ASN A 66 -10.39 -2.62 -4.18
N GLY A 67 -11.66 -2.82 -4.56
CA GLY A 67 -12.50 -1.76 -5.14
C GLY A 67 -12.61 -0.48 -4.29
N LYS A 68 -12.46 -0.60 -2.96
CA LYS A 68 -12.41 0.53 -2.02
C LYS A 68 -10.99 1.03 -1.72
N ALA A 69 -9.97 0.27 -2.12
CA ALA A 69 -8.56 0.46 -1.78
C ALA A 69 -8.31 0.55 -0.26
N TRP A 70 -9.08 -0.19 0.52
CA TRP A 70 -9.00 -0.24 1.99
C TRP A 70 -8.29 -1.51 2.44
N MET A 71 -7.71 -1.45 3.64
CA MET A 71 -7.30 -2.65 4.36
C MET A 71 -8.53 -3.52 4.65
N THR A 72 -8.37 -4.83 4.61
CA THR A 72 -9.40 -5.78 5.05
C THR A 72 -8.76 -6.79 6.00
N SER A 73 -9.54 -7.39 6.90
CA SER A 73 -9.03 -8.41 7.83
C SER A 73 -8.40 -9.59 7.09
N GLU A 74 -8.95 -9.98 5.94
CA GLU A 74 -8.37 -11.00 5.06
C GLU A 74 -7.00 -10.58 4.53
N THR A 75 -6.89 -9.36 3.99
CA THR A 75 -5.63 -8.83 3.46
C THR A 75 -4.56 -8.70 4.53
N PHE A 76 -4.96 -8.25 5.73
CA PHE A 76 -4.08 -8.19 6.88
C PHE A 76 -3.65 -9.58 7.34
N GLY A 77 -4.57 -10.55 7.38
CA GLY A 77 -4.27 -11.94 7.71
C GLY A 77 -3.30 -12.60 6.72
N ASP A 78 -3.46 -12.36 5.42
CA ASP A 78 -2.52 -12.84 4.39
C ASP A 78 -1.12 -12.26 4.59
N TRP A 79 -1.05 -10.97 4.94
CA TRP A 79 0.21 -10.30 5.25
C TRP A 79 0.86 -10.87 6.50
N LEU A 80 0.09 -11.12 7.58
CA LEU A 80 0.60 -11.75 8.80
C LEU A 80 1.18 -13.14 8.54
N LYS A 81 0.48 -14.00 7.78
CA LYS A 81 0.98 -15.34 7.39
C LYS A 81 2.29 -15.25 6.62
N PHE A 82 2.43 -14.25 5.75
CA PHE A 82 3.68 -14.01 5.04
C PHE A 82 4.82 -13.64 5.99
N ILE A 83 4.59 -12.72 6.93
CA ILE A 83 5.59 -12.34 7.93
C ILE A 83 5.97 -13.54 8.78
N GLU A 84 5.00 -14.30 9.28
CA GLU A 84 5.25 -15.50 10.06
C GLU A 84 6.15 -16.49 9.30
N LYS A 85 5.84 -16.77 8.02
CA LYS A 85 6.67 -17.63 7.18
C LYS A 85 8.10 -17.10 7.05
N SER A 86 8.26 -15.80 6.80
CA SER A 86 9.58 -15.17 6.70
C SER A 86 10.37 -15.23 8.01
N MET A 87 9.71 -15.03 9.15
CA MET A 87 10.35 -15.09 10.47
C MET A 87 10.72 -16.53 10.86
N ARG A 88 9.89 -17.52 10.52
CA ARG A 88 10.22 -18.95 10.69
C ARG A 88 11.46 -19.35 9.90
N VAL A 89 11.58 -18.93 8.63
CA VAL A 89 12.77 -19.19 7.80
C VAL A 89 14.03 -18.56 8.42
N LYS A 90 13.90 -17.37 9.00
CA LYS A 90 14.98 -16.69 9.74
C LYS A 90 15.21 -17.26 11.15
N ASN A 91 14.43 -18.25 11.59
CA ASN A 91 14.39 -18.76 12.98
C ASN A 91 14.28 -17.64 14.03
N ARG A 92 13.48 -16.61 13.74
CA ARG A 92 13.34 -15.42 14.58
C ARG A 92 11.95 -15.34 15.19
N LYS A 93 11.89 -15.02 16.49
CA LYS A 93 10.65 -14.63 17.17
C LYS A 93 10.56 -13.11 17.21
N ILE A 94 9.37 -12.58 16.97
CA ILE A 94 9.11 -11.14 17.00
C ILE A 94 7.83 -10.87 17.80
N ILE A 95 7.74 -9.66 18.34
CA ILE A 95 6.50 -9.09 18.87
C ILE A 95 6.10 -7.98 17.91
N LEU A 96 4.84 -8.00 17.47
CA LEU A 96 4.30 -6.98 16.58
C LEU A 96 3.37 -6.07 17.39
N PHE A 97 3.69 -4.79 17.44
CA PHE A 97 2.81 -3.77 18.00
C PHE A 97 1.90 -3.24 16.89
N ILE A 98 0.60 -3.26 17.14
CA ILE A 98 -0.42 -2.84 16.17
C ILE A 98 -1.33 -1.84 16.89
N ASP A 99 -1.59 -0.71 16.24
CA ASP A 99 -2.58 0.24 16.71
C ASP A 99 -4.00 -0.34 16.61
N ASN A 100 -4.88 0.04 17.54
CA ASN A 100 -6.28 -0.37 17.51
C ASN A 100 -7.04 0.38 16.41
N CYS A 101 -6.79 -0.02 15.17
CA CYS A 101 -7.43 0.54 13.99
C CYS A 101 -8.71 -0.23 13.67
N CYS A 102 -9.85 0.47 13.58
CA CYS A 102 -11.07 -0.10 13.04
C CYS A 102 -10.89 -0.40 11.55
N ALA A 103 -10.85 -1.68 11.19
CA ALA A 103 -10.84 -2.16 9.81
C ALA A 103 -12.24 -2.11 9.16
#